data_AF-A0A357KTU6-F1
#
_entry.id   AF-A0A357KTU6-F1
#
_cell.length_a   1.000
_cell.length_b   1.000
_cell.length_c   1.000
_cell.angle_alpha   90.00
_cell.angle_beta   90.00
_cell.angle_gamma   90.00
#
_symmetry.space_group_name_H-M   'P 1'
#
loop_
_entity.id
_entity.type
_entity.pdbx_description
1 polymer ?
#
loop_
_entity_poly.entity_id
_entity_poly.type
_entity_poly.pdbx_seq_one_letter_code
_entity_poly.pdbx_strand_id
1 'polypeptide(L)'
;MRTRGHSGLVGLVVALLLGAATASEGVAQIVISTDPSPGPTWTVTPGAGGKWVVTLTTTIAAQPTTFTVRGAAADRIESVTVNASVPQIVFVEVRGYNLGTTIQSVDLIDRGTGTSTVVLKDLRTSGNVGTILVNTINAMTVGGDLTGGIQLLQRASGGESTLISGTVNGRIRGDVLCDFGAIFGLTATGGVGTSSIPVLVRTQQNLVRLTAGEIYADITTLSNGGSGLTGKIETTVGPFVGSLSTYELTTTGVNEPGVITVATDLDADLSFVNHIRNNNNGQPVVNVGGRFRAGREIRIGKSLVTGAEMRIAQAGGLEGMILVNASDIGGSWFGEVRVGGGLLGPKPAYSATGASVGGGTVGAVPFHVHGSDSLPPAGAVLSAGAVPTTGSPLLLRFYGPVEWNTGAGMPVTVERRPIASPTAWTDVTSCFFAGREQVASPDPSVVAIFPIGDMARGFVYRVTPRLAGAATLRCALGLALNPVVATPTSDFTFTLLGGCNGDADGSGAVDFDDITSVLSAWGTSGSGSSCSGATGDANGDAFVDFDDITDVLANWLEECQ
;
A
#
# COMPACT_ATOMS: atom_id res chain seq x y z
N MET A 1 -23.48 -28.61 -55.50
CA MET A 1 -22.89 -27.26 -55.58
C MET A 1 -23.94 -26.26 -56.03
N ARG A 2 -24.53 -25.50 -55.11
CA ARG A 2 -25.25 -24.25 -55.38
C ARG A 2 -25.05 -23.35 -54.17
N THR A 3 -24.10 -22.43 -54.27
CA THR A 3 -23.87 -21.34 -53.30
C THR A 3 -25.02 -20.34 -53.44
N ARG A 4 -25.96 -20.33 -52.48
CA ARG A 4 -26.93 -19.25 -52.34
C ARG A 4 -26.23 -18.05 -51.72
N GLY A 5 -25.95 -17.02 -52.52
CA GLY A 5 -25.58 -15.71 -52.01
C GLY A 5 -26.78 -15.09 -51.30
N HIS A 6 -26.69 -14.86 -49.99
CA HIS A 6 -27.61 -13.99 -49.27
C HIS A 6 -27.09 -12.56 -49.39
N SER A 7 -27.65 -11.80 -50.33
CA SER A 7 -27.54 -10.35 -50.39
C SER A 7 -28.32 -9.76 -49.20
N GLY A 8 -27.61 -9.39 -48.13
CA GLY A 8 -28.20 -8.69 -46.99
C GLY A 8 -28.71 -7.31 -47.41
N LEU A 9 -30.00 -7.08 -47.25
CA LEU A 9 -30.62 -5.77 -47.44
C LEU A 9 -30.11 -4.84 -46.32
N VAL A 10 -29.28 -3.84 -46.66
CA VAL A 10 -28.91 -2.78 -45.71
C VAL A 10 -30.09 -1.82 -45.66
N GLY A 11 -30.88 -1.86 -44.58
CA GLY A 11 -31.94 -0.89 -44.33
C GLY A 11 -31.34 0.48 -44.03
N LEU A 12 -31.16 1.31 -45.05
CA LEU A 12 -30.84 2.73 -44.88
C LEU A 12 -32.13 3.48 -44.53
N VAL A 13 -32.41 3.66 -43.23
CA VAL A 13 -33.44 4.61 -42.80
C VAL A 13 -32.78 5.99 -42.73
N VAL A 14 -32.94 6.78 -43.79
CA VAL A 14 -32.65 8.21 -43.75
C VAL A 14 -33.81 8.88 -43.03
N ALA A 15 -33.60 9.27 -41.77
CA ALA A 15 -34.51 10.17 -41.09
C ALA A 15 -34.44 11.53 -41.80
N LEU A 16 -35.46 11.84 -42.62
CA LEU A 16 -35.55 13.10 -43.34
C LEU A 16 -35.92 14.21 -42.34
N LEU A 17 -34.96 15.07 -41.97
CA LEU A 17 -35.23 16.27 -41.18
C LEU A 17 -36.00 17.29 -42.03
N LEU A 18 -37.25 17.56 -41.66
CA LEU A 18 -38.02 18.70 -42.15
C LEU A 18 -37.76 19.91 -41.25
N GLY A 19 -37.08 20.93 -41.78
CA GLY A 19 -37.11 22.29 -41.24
C GLY A 19 -35.73 22.94 -41.03
N ALA A 20 -35.33 23.81 -41.96
CA ALA A 20 -34.30 24.81 -41.71
C ALA A 20 -34.93 26.00 -40.98
N ALA A 21 -34.64 26.16 -39.69
CA ALA A 21 -34.95 27.36 -38.92
C ALA A 21 -33.68 27.82 -38.19
N THR A 22 -33.38 29.10 -38.27
CA THR A 22 -32.17 29.72 -37.72
C THR A 22 -32.24 29.89 -36.19
N ALA A 23 -31.23 29.31 -35.51
CA ALA A 23 -30.50 29.80 -34.34
C ALA A 23 -31.23 30.05 -33.00
N SER A 24 -31.66 28.97 -32.34
CA SER A 24 -31.22 28.68 -30.97
C SER A 24 -30.44 27.35 -31.03
N GLU A 25 -29.54 27.05 -30.08
CA GLU A 25 -28.98 25.68 -29.92
C GLU A 25 -30.10 24.72 -29.47
N GLY A 26 -31.15 24.56 -30.29
CA GLY A 26 -32.19 23.59 -30.08
C GLY A 26 -31.57 22.21 -30.19
N VAL A 27 -31.71 21.42 -29.13
CA VAL A 27 -31.28 20.03 -29.11
C VAL A 27 -32.18 19.24 -30.05
N ALA A 28 -31.64 18.80 -31.18
CA ALA A 28 -32.41 18.03 -32.15
C ALA A 28 -32.48 16.56 -31.72
N GLN A 29 -33.68 15.97 -31.77
CA GLN A 29 -33.91 14.59 -31.36
C GLN A 29 -33.99 13.66 -32.57
N ILE A 30 -33.28 12.53 -32.52
CA ILE A 30 -33.35 11.43 -33.47
C ILE A 30 -33.80 10.17 -32.73
N VAL A 31 -34.88 9.55 -33.21
CA VAL A 31 -35.38 8.27 -32.69
C VAL A 31 -35.31 7.24 -33.80
N ILE A 32 -34.51 6.18 -33.61
CA ILE A 32 -34.58 4.97 -34.43
C ILE A 32 -35.36 3.92 -33.63
N SER A 33 -36.37 3.35 -34.26
CA SER A 33 -37.03 2.12 -33.79
C SER A 33 -36.86 1.03 -34.84
N THR A 34 -36.35 -0.13 -34.45
CA THR A 34 -36.29 -1.31 -35.32
C THR A 34 -37.49 -2.19 -35.01
N ASP A 35 -38.44 -2.26 -35.95
CA ASP A 35 -39.50 -3.29 -35.97
C ASP A 35 -38.91 -4.62 -36.47
N PRO A 36 -39.55 -5.81 -36.32
CA PRO A 36 -38.94 -7.12 -36.55
C PRO A 36 -38.76 -7.47 -38.04
N SER A 37 -38.18 -6.55 -38.81
CA SER A 37 -37.64 -6.81 -40.13
C SER A 37 -36.16 -7.25 -40.01
N PRO A 38 -35.72 -8.20 -40.85
CA PRO A 38 -34.38 -8.77 -40.76
C PRO A 38 -33.33 -7.79 -41.27
N GLY A 39 -32.68 -7.08 -40.35
CA GLY A 39 -31.49 -6.27 -40.62
C GLY A 39 -30.66 -6.12 -39.33
N PRO A 40 -29.42 -6.64 -39.26
CA PRO A 40 -28.63 -6.64 -38.03
C PRO A 40 -27.90 -5.31 -37.78
N THR A 41 -27.98 -4.33 -38.69
CA THR A 41 -27.20 -3.09 -38.62
C THR A 41 -27.98 -1.88 -39.09
N TRP A 42 -27.99 -0.84 -38.27
CA TRP A 42 -28.71 0.41 -38.50
C TRP A 42 -27.75 1.60 -38.31
N THR A 43 -27.78 2.59 -39.21
CA THR A 43 -26.91 3.77 -39.14
C THR A 43 -27.74 5.04 -38.97
N VAL A 44 -27.43 5.82 -37.93
CA VAL A 44 -27.89 7.22 -37.77
C VAL A 44 -26.83 8.15 -38.34
N THR A 45 -27.24 9.18 -39.05
CA THR A 45 -26.40 10.33 -39.38
C THR A 45 -27.10 11.61 -38.95
N PRO A 46 -26.70 12.24 -37.84
CA PRO A 46 -27.18 13.57 -37.49
C PRO A 46 -26.75 14.59 -38.55
N GLY A 47 -27.49 15.69 -38.66
CA GLY A 47 -27.11 16.81 -39.51
C GLY A 47 -25.83 17.48 -38.99
N ALA A 48 -25.05 18.10 -39.88
CA ALA A 48 -23.77 18.71 -39.49
C ALA A 48 -23.97 19.92 -38.55
N GLY A 49 -23.18 19.98 -37.47
CA GLY A 49 -22.97 21.18 -36.65
C GLY A 49 -23.99 21.41 -35.53
N GLY A 50 -24.66 20.35 -35.04
CA GLY A 50 -25.68 20.43 -33.98
C GLY A 50 -25.37 19.63 -32.72
N LYS A 51 -26.18 19.86 -31.67
CA LYS A 51 -26.26 19.02 -30.46
C LYS A 51 -27.45 18.05 -30.59
N TRP A 52 -27.22 16.76 -30.40
CA TRP A 52 -28.19 15.71 -30.74
C TRP A 52 -28.57 14.79 -29.58
N VAL A 53 -29.85 14.44 -29.46
CA VAL A 53 -30.33 13.36 -28.60
C VAL A 53 -30.70 12.17 -29.47
N VAL A 54 -30.10 11.01 -29.22
CA VAL A 54 -30.28 9.80 -30.01
C VAL A 54 -30.92 8.70 -29.16
N THR A 55 -32.10 8.24 -29.55
CA THR A 55 -32.77 7.10 -28.93
C THR A 55 -32.78 5.91 -29.89
N LEU A 56 -32.25 4.77 -29.44
CA LEU A 56 -32.08 3.54 -30.22
C LEU A 56 -32.98 2.44 -29.64
N THR A 57 -34.08 2.12 -30.30
CA THR A 57 -35.06 1.13 -29.82
C THR A 57 -35.01 -0.15 -30.64
N THR A 58 -35.02 -1.31 -29.98
CA THR A 58 -35.11 -2.62 -30.64
C THR A 58 -35.96 -3.62 -29.85
N THR A 59 -36.78 -4.39 -30.57
CA THR A 59 -37.62 -5.48 -30.05
C THR A 59 -37.19 -6.85 -30.58
N ILE A 60 -36.07 -6.91 -31.33
CA ILE A 60 -35.59 -8.13 -32.01
C ILE A 60 -35.06 -9.13 -30.97
N ALA A 61 -35.63 -10.33 -30.89
CA ALA A 61 -35.23 -11.34 -29.90
C ALA A 61 -34.16 -12.32 -30.39
N ALA A 62 -34.06 -12.55 -31.70
CA ALA A 62 -33.43 -13.75 -32.26
C ALA A 62 -31.95 -13.61 -32.63
N GLN A 63 -31.42 -12.38 -32.70
CA GLN A 63 -30.05 -12.13 -33.17
C GLN A 63 -29.50 -10.82 -32.59
N PRO A 64 -28.17 -10.66 -32.47
CA PRO A 64 -27.59 -9.40 -32.05
C PRO A 64 -27.95 -8.24 -32.98
N THR A 65 -28.24 -7.08 -32.41
CA THR A 65 -28.54 -5.84 -33.14
C THR A 65 -27.36 -4.88 -33.05
N THR A 66 -26.96 -4.25 -34.16
CA THR A 66 -25.91 -3.23 -34.19
C THR A 66 -26.49 -1.87 -34.57
N PHE A 67 -26.25 -0.86 -33.74
CA PHE A 67 -26.51 0.53 -34.06
C PHE A 67 -25.20 1.28 -34.26
N THR A 68 -25.11 2.06 -35.33
CA THR A 68 -23.98 2.96 -35.60
C THR A 68 -24.47 4.39 -35.64
N VAL A 69 -24.06 5.23 -34.69
CA VAL A 69 -24.29 6.68 -34.69
C VAL A 69 -23.05 7.35 -35.30
N ARG A 70 -23.22 7.96 -36.49
CA ARG A 70 -22.13 8.61 -37.24
C ARG A 70 -22.35 10.10 -37.36
N GLY A 71 -21.37 10.93 -37.04
CA GLY A 71 -21.44 12.39 -37.22
C GLY A 71 -20.25 13.00 -37.94
N ALA A 72 -20.35 14.29 -38.25
CA ALA A 72 -19.24 15.15 -38.59
C ALA A 72 -18.34 15.42 -37.37
N ALA A 73 -17.12 15.89 -37.61
CA ALA A 73 -16.16 16.18 -36.55
C ALA A 73 -16.62 17.28 -35.56
N ALA A 74 -17.54 18.15 -35.99
CA ALA A 74 -18.13 19.20 -35.16
C ALA A 74 -19.42 18.79 -34.44
N ASP A 75 -19.91 17.56 -34.65
CA ASP A 75 -21.17 17.13 -34.04
C ASP A 75 -20.99 16.80 -32.56
N ARG A 76 -21.94 17.25 -31.76
CA ARG A 76 -22.03 16.97 -30.33
C ARG A 76 -23.25 16.09 -30.07
N ILE A 77 -23.10 15.05 -29.30
CA ILE A 77 -24.23 14.21 -28.87
C ILE A 77 -24.48 14.49 -27.40
N GLU A 78 -25.67 14.96 -27.07
CA GLU A 78 -26.11 15.08 -25.69
C GLU A 78 -26.29 13.70 -25.07
N SER A 79 -27.04 12.82 -25.72
CA SER A 79 -27.27 11.48 -25.20
C SER A 79 -27.45 10.43 -26.30
N VAL A 80 -26.97 9.22 -26.02
CA VAL A 80 -27.30 7.99 -26.75
C VAL A 80 -27.97 7.05 -25.76
N THR A 81 -29.28 6.85 -25.90
CA THR A 81 -30.05 5.94 -25.02
C THR A 81 -30.50 4.72 -25.81
N VAL A 82 -30.19 3.52 -25.30
CA VAL A 82 -30.62 2.25 -25.89
C VAL A 82 -31.85 1.72 -25.15
N ASN A 83 -32.93 1.46 -25.87
CA ASN A 83 -34.16 0.87 -25.37
C ASN A 83 -34.39 -0.50 -26.01
N ALA A 84 -33.78 -1.53 -25.43
CA ALA A 84 -33.92 -2.90 -25.91
C ALA A 84 -34.80 -3.71 -24.95
N SER A 85 -36.06 -3.91 -25.33
CA SER A 85 -37.10 -4.48 -24.46
C SER A 85 -37.07 -6.01 -24.35
N VAL A 86 -36.32 -6.67 -25.22
CA VAL A 86 -36.14 -8.13 -25.23
C VAL A 86 -34.68 -8.47 -24.94
N PRO A 87 -34.37 -9.53 -24.15
CA PRO A 87 -32.99 -9.94 -23.91
C PRO A 87 -32.24 -10.31 -25.20
N GLN A 88 -31.23 -9.54 -25.56
CA GLN A 88 -30.29 -9.82 -26.65
C GLN A 88 -28.94 -9.13 -26.39
N ILE A 89 -28.01 -9.24 -27.32
CA ILE A 89 -26.80 -8.40 -27.36
C ILE A 89 -27.06 -7.23 -28.33
N VAL A 90 -26.86 -6.01 -27.85
CA VAL A 90 -26.93 -4.80 -28.67
C VAL A 90 -25.56 -4.16 -28.75
N PHE A 91 -25.01 -4.07 -29.96
CA PHE A 91 -23.78 -3.34 -30.22
C PHE A 91 -24.09 -1.88 -30.54
N VAL A 92 -23.35 -0.96 -29.94
CA VAL A 92 -23.43 0.47 -30.23
C VAL A 92 -22.06 0.95 -30.68
N GLU A 93 -22.02 1.66 -31.80
CA GLU A 93 -20.84 2.35 -32.31
C GLU A 93 -21.15 3.85 -32.37
N VAL A 94 -20.29 4.71 -31.82
CA VAL A 94 -20.44 6.17 -31.85
C VAL A 94 -19.14 6.78 -32.34
N ARG A 95 -19.11 7.29 -33.57
CA ARG A 95 -17.86 7.76 -34.23
C ARG A 95 -18.15 8.71 -35.38
N GLY A 96 -17.11 9.19 -36.05
CA GLY A 96 -17.25 9.95 -37.28
C GLY A 96 -17.73 9.11 -38.48
N TYR A 97 -17.90 9.74 -39.65
CA TYR A 97 -18.40 9.09 -40.87
C TYR A 97 -17.63 7.84 -41.30
N ASN A 98 -16.31 7.88 -41.15
CA ASN A 98 -15.41 6.80 -41.55
C ASN A 98 -14.86 6.08 -40.32
N LEU A 99 -14.51 4.79 -40.49
CA LEU A 99 -13.67 4.10 -39.52
C LEU A 99 -12.41 4.93 -39.29
N GLY A 100 -12.02 5.16 -38.03
CA GLY A 100 -10.91 6.07 -37.73
C GLY A 100 -11.36 7.42 -37.18
N THR A 101 -12.44 7.99 -37.72
CA THR A 101 -12.80 9.39 -37.49
C THR A 101 -13.64 9.60 -36.23
N THR A 102 -13.61 10.82 -35.70
CA THR A 102 -14.23 11.22 -34.43
C THR A 102 -15.44 12.14 -34.66
N ILE A 103 -16.36 12.16 -33.71
CA ILE A 103 -17.27 13.29 -33.48
C ILE A 103 -16.66 14.21 -32.40
N GLN A 104 -17.29 15.36 -32.12
CA GLN A 104 -16.74 16.31 -31.15
C GLN A 104 -16.85 15.78 -29.71
N SER A 105 -18.05 15.46 -29.24
CA SER A 105 -18.29 15.06 -27.84
C SER A 105 -19.53 14.20 -27.68
N VAL A 106 -19.61 13.47 -26.56
CA VAL A 106 -20.82 12.75 -26.12
C VAL A 106 -21.05 12.99 -24.64
N ASP A 107 -22.15 13.62 -24.23
CA ASP A 107 -22.38 13.92 -22.81
C ASP A 107 -22.88 12.67 -22.03
N LEU A 108 -23.67 11.79 -22.65
CA LEU A 108 -24.18 10.57 -22.03
C LEU A 108 -24.31 9.40 -23.03
N ILE A 109 -23.88 8.21 -22.63
CA ILE A 109 -24.24 6.95 -23.29
C ILE A 109 -24.90 6.07 -22.23
N ASP A 110 -26.14 5.66 -22.46
CA ASP A 110 -26.94 4.91 -21.51
C ASP A 110 -27.58 3.69 -22.17
N ARG A 111 -27.43 2.52 -21.55
CA ARG A 111 -28.10 1.29 -21.94
C ARG A 111 -29.61 1.26 -21.64
N GLY A 112 -30.12 2.29 -20.97
CA GLY A 112 -31.51 2.41 -20.54
C GLY A 112 -31.90 1.39 -19.49
N THR A 113 -33.20 1.13 -19.35
CA THR A 113 -33.77 0.19 -18.38
C THR A 113 -33.98 -1.22 -18.92
N GLY A 114 -33.54 -1.48 -20.16
CA GLY A 114 -33.72 -2.76 -20.84
C GLY A 114 -32.95 -3.92 -20.20
N THR A 115 -33.38 -5.14 -20.51
CA THR A 115 -32.73 -6.40 -20.07
C THR A 115 -31.69 -6.90 -21.06
N SER A 116 -31.41 -6.17 -22.13
CA SER A 116 -30.33 -6.54 -23.06
C SER A 116 -28.95 -6.27 -22.48
N THR A 117 -27.96 -6.98 -23.03
CA THR A 117 -26.54 -6.63 -22.86
C THR A 117 -26.17 -5.59 -23.91
N VAL A 118 -25.87 -4.36 -23.47
CA VAL A 118 -25.39 -3.29 -24.36
C VAL A 118 -23.86 -3.26 -24.35
N VAL A 119 -23.29 -3.46 -25.53
CA VAL A 119 -21.85 -3.44 -25.80
C VAL A 119 -21.51 -2.17 -26.57
N LEU A 120 -20.79 -1.25 -25.95
CA LEU A 120 -20.17 -0.14 -26.65
C LEU A 120 -18.97 -0.69 -27.43
N LYS A 121 -19.21 -0.95 -28.71
CA LYS A 121 -18.24 -1.64 -29.58
C LYS A 121 -17.09 -0.73 -29.99
N ASP A 122 -17.37 0.55 -30.27
CA ASP A 122 -16.41 1.56 -30.70
C ASP A 122 -16.95 2.95 -30.34
N LEU A 123 -16.23 3.72 -29.52
CA LEU A 123 -16.50 5.13 -29.23
C LEU A 123 -15.29 5.97 -29.64
N ARG A 124 -15.51 7.03 -30.44
CA ARG A 124 -14.45 7.94 -30.90
C ARG A 124 -14.88 9.40 -30.84
N THR A 125 -14.27 10.16 -29.94
CA THR A 125 -14.47 11.61 -29.83
C THR A 125 -13.14 12.37 -29.94
N SER A 126 -13.16 13.61 -30.44
CA SER A 126 -12.00 14.51 -30.40
C SER A 126 -11.98 15.39 -29.14
N GLY A 127 -13.13 15.58 -28.51
CA GLY A 127 -13.31 16.31 -27.26
C GLY A 127 -13.78 15.39 -26.12
N ASN A 128 -14.50 16.00 -25.18
CA ASN A 128 -14.87 15.34 -23.92
C ASN A 128 -15.96 14.29 -24.11
N VAL A 129 -15.99 13.34 -23.18
CA VAL A 129 -17.12 12.43 -22.98
C VAL A 129 -17.60 12.57 -21.55
N GLY A 130 -18.92 12.64 -21.34
CA GLY A 130 -19.51 12.63 -20.02
C GLY A 130 -19.62 11.22 -19.46
N THR A 131 -20.83 10.77 -19.15
CA THR A 131 -21.07 9.50 -18.44
C THR A 131 -21.33 8.36 -19.42
N ILE A 132 -20.80 7.17 -19.12
CA ILE A 132 -21.04 5.93 -19.88
C ILE A 132 -21.63 4.88 -18.95
N LEU A 133 -22.89 4.49 -19.20
CA LEU A 133 -23.63 3.48 -18.47
C LEU A 133 -23.98 2.32 -19.41
N VAL A 134 -23.11 1.33 -19.54
CA VAL A 134 -23.28 0.18 -20.46
C VAL A 134 -22.92 -1.12 -19.76
N ASN A 135 -23.04 -2.27 -20.43
CA ASN A 135 -22.60 -3.54 -19.86
C ASN A 135 -21.14 -3.87 -20.19
N THR A 136 -20.67 -3.45 -21.36
CA THR A 136 -19.32 -3.78 -21.84
C THR A 136 -18.83 -2.68 -22.78
N ILE A 137 -17.55 -2.38 -22.71
CA ILE A 137 -16.85 -1.50 -23.65
C ILE A 137 -15.75 -2.33 -24.32
N ASN A 138 -15.87 -2.52 -25.63
CA ASN A 138 -14.82 -3.20 -26.40
C ASN A 138 -13.67 -2.22 -26.71
N ALA A 139 -14.00 -1.03 -27.19
CA ALA A 139 -13.03 -0.01 -27.54
C ALA A 139 -13.62 1.39 -27.31
N MET A 140 -12.85 2.27 -26.68
CA MET A 140 -13.13 3.71 -26.66
C MET A 140 -11.85 4.53 -26.84
N THR A 141 -11.97 5.66 -27.53
CA THR A 141 -10.95 6.70 -27.68
C THR A 141 -11.60 8.06 -27.45
N VAL A 142 -11.24 8.71 -26.36
CA VAL A 142 -11.71 10.04 -25.96
C VAL A 142 -10.58 11.04 -26.16
N GLY A 143 -10.75 11.98 -27.08
CA GLY A 143 -9.73 12.98 -27.41
C GLY A 143 -9.51 14.05 -26.33
N GLY A 144 -10.52 14.31 -25.49
CA GLY A 144 -10.44 15.21 -24.34
C GLY A 144 -10.53 14.48 -23.00
N ASP A 145 -11.22 15.09 -22.04
CA ASP A 145 -11.48 14.53 -20.71
C ASP A 145 -12.69 13.56 -20.74
N LEU A 146 -12.63 12.55 -19.89
CA LEU A 146 -13.83 11.85 -19.43
C LEU A 146 -14.37 12.60 -18.21
N THR A 147 -15.34 13.49 -18.43
CA THR A 147 -15.88 14.40 -17.41
C THR A 147 -16.92 13.74 -16.51
N GLY A 148 -17.54 12.65 -16.97
CA GLY A 148 -18.40 11.78 -16.17
C GLY A 148 -17.68 10.49 -15.76
N GLY A 149 -18.43 9.51 -15.28
CA GLY A 149 -17.92 8.18 -14.90
C GLY A 149 -18.21 7.10 -15.95
N ILE A 150 -17.55 5.96 -15.82
CA ILE A 150 -17.88 4.72 -16.50
C ILE A 150 -18.52 3.79 -15.48
N GLN A 151 -19.73 3.32 -15.75
CA GLN A 151 -20.36 2.25 -15.00
C GLN A 151 -20.68 1.09 -15.91
N LEU A 152 -19.98 -0.03 -15.69
CA LEU A 152 -20.22 -1.30 -16.35
C LEU A 152 -21.20 -2.13 -15.53
N LEU A 153 -22.44 -2.15 -15.99
CA LEU A 153 -23.57 -2.78 -15.35
C LEU A 153 -23.58 -4.29 -15.62
N GLN A 154 -24.11 -5.07 -14.67
CA GLN A 154 -24.21 -6.53 -14.79
C GLN A 154 -24.95 -6.95 -16.07
N ARG A 155 -24.40 -7.94 -16.78
CA ARG A 155 -25.02 -8.54 -17.96
C ARG A 155 -26.24 -9.37 -17.55
N ALA A 156 -27.34 -9.22 -18.27
CA ALA A 156 -28.60 -9.88 -17.93
C ALA A 156 -28.56 -11.42 -18.03
N SER A 157 -27.69 -11.98 -18.88
CA SER A 157 -27.50 -13.42 -19.01
C SER A 157 -26.73 -14.06 -17.84
N GLY A 158 -26.25 -13.26 -16.88
CA GLY A 158 -25.07 -13.62 -16.11
C GLY A 158 -23.83 -13.60 -17.02
N GLY A 159 -22.69 -13.22 -16.46
CA GLY A 159 -21.45 -13.08 -17.20
C GLY A 159 -20.76 -11.75 -16.95
N GLU A 160 -19.49 -11.70 -17.33
CA GLU A 160 -18.59 -10.63 -16.96
C GLU A 160 -18.88 -9.36 -17.76
N SER A 161 -18.97 -8.25 -17.03
CA SER A 161 -18.93 -6.91 -17.60
C SER A 161 -17.47 -6.54 -17.83
N THR A 162 -17.12 -5.99 -18.98
CA THR A 162 -15.69 -5.78 -19.30
C THR A 162 -15.42 -4.43 -19.94
N LEU A 163 -14.30 -3.82 -19.55
CA LEU A 163 -13.66 -2.74 -20.29
C LEU A 163 -12.43 -3.35 -20.97
N ILE A 164 -12.53 -3.66 -22.26
CA ILE A 164 -11.45 -4.34 -22.99
C ILE A 164 -10.32 -3.36 -23.29
N SER A 165 -10.63 -2.21 -23.90
CA SER A 165 -9.66 -1.18 -24.22
C SER A 165 -10.27 0.22 -24.15
N GLY A 166 -9.68 1.10 -23.36
CA GLY A 166 -10.06 2.50 -23.27
C GLY A 166 -8.85 3.43 -23.27
N THR A 167 -8.90 4.46 -24.10
CA THR A 167 -7.90 5.53 -24.14
C THR A 167 -8.58 6.88 -23.97
N VAL A 168 -8.10 7.67 -23.02
CA VAL A 168 -8.53 9.04 -22.73
C VAL A 168 -7.30 9.93 -22.86
N ASN A 169 -7.28 10.83 -23.85
CA ASN A 169 -6.14 11.70 -24.08
C ASN A 169 -6.08 12.87 -23.06
N GLY A 170 -7.17 13.11 -22.33
CA GLY A 170 -7.22 14.02 -21.19
C GLY A 170 -7.19 13.28 -19.85
N ARG A 171 -8.01 13.75 -18.92
CA ARG A 171 -8.18 13.21 -17.56
C ARG A 171 -9.47 12.44 -17.41
N ILE A 172 -9.46 11.40 -16.59
CA ILE A 172 -10.65 10.73 -16.07
C ILE A 172 -11.07 11.43 -14.78
N ARG A 173 -12.23 12.08 -14.77
CA ARG A 173 -12.73 12.87 -13.64
C ARG A 173 -13.85 12.19 -12.85
N GLY A 174 -14.49 11.17 -13.41
CA GLY A 174 -15.50 10.37 -12.73
C GLY A 174 -15.06 8.94 -12.48
N ASP A 175 -15.82 8.27 -11.61
CA ASP A 175 -15.58 6.88 -11.20
C ASP A 175 -15.59 5.90 -12.36
N VAL A 176 -14.80 4.83 -12.24
CA VAL A 176 -14.74 3.72 -13.18
C VAL A 176 -15.14 2.44 -12.43
N LEU A 177 -16.41 2.07 -12.57
CA LEU A 177 -17.05 1.01 -11.81
C LEU A 177 -17.34 -0.19 -12.71
N CYS A 178 -16.76 -1.34 -12.40
CA CYS A 178 -16.95 -2.61 -13.10
C CYS A 178 -17.17 -3.75 -12.09
N ASP A 179 -18.24 -3.62 -11.31
CA ASP A 179 -18.55 -4.43 -10.14
C ASP A 179 -18.86 -5.90 -10.40
N PHE A 180 -19.00 -6.28 -11.67
CA PHE A 180 -19.34 -7.64 -12.09
C PHE A 180 -18.41 -8.13 -13.21
N GLY A 181 -17.14 -7.70 -13.19
CA GLY A 181 -16.14 -8.20 -14.11
C GLY A 181 -14.80 -7.48 -14.02
N ALA A 182 -14.20 -7.21 -15.18
CA ALA A 182 -12.78 -6.86 -15.30
C ALA A 182 -12.52 -5.64 -16.19
N ILE A 183 -11.42 -4.95 -15.90
CA ILE A 183 -10.83 -3.90 -16.75
C ILE A 183 -9.53 -4.44 -17.31
N PHE A 184 -9.49 -4.66 -18.63
CA PHE A 184 -8.32 -5.18 -19.33
C PHE A 184 -7.32 -4.09 -19.71
N GLY A 185 -7.79 -2.90 -20.07
CA GLY A 185 -6.90 -1.82 -20.45
C GLY A 185 -7.57 -0.46 -20.39
N LEU A 186 -7.07 0.40 -19.51
CA LEU A 186 -7.47 1.79 -19.41
C LEU A 186 -6.23 2.68 -19.38
N THR A 187 -6.17 3.65 -20.29
CA THR A 187 -5.07 4.61 -20.37
C THR A 187 -5.61 6.03 -20.36
N ALA A 188 -5.06 6.89 -19.51
CA ALA A 188 -5.39 8.31 -19.42
C ALA A 188 -4.10 9.16 -19.53
N THR A 189 -3.79 9.76 -20.67
CA THR A 189 -2.50 10.48 -20.81
C THR A 189 -2.39 11.70 -19.91
N GLY A 190 -3.52 12.27 -19.47
CA GLY A 190 -3.57 13.25 -18.39
C GLY A 190 -3.45 12.58 -17.02
N GLY A 191 -4.58 12.27 -16.37
CA GLY A 191 -4.58 11.64 -15.06
C GLY A 191 -5.87 10.90 -14.75
N VAL A 192 -5.92 10.24 -13.59
CA VAL A 192 -7.14 9.67 -13.01
C VAL A 192 -7.41 10.40 -11.72
N GLY A 193 -8.55 11.10 -11.63
CA GLY A 193 -8.87 11.99 -10.50
C GLY A 193 -7.96 13.20 -10.39
N THR A 194 -8.10 13.97 -9.33
CA THR A 194 -7.24 15.09 -8.93
C THR A 194 -7.07 15.08 -7.41
N SER A 195 -6.11 15.83 -6.86
CA SER A 195 -5.95 15.94 -5.39
C SER A 195 -7.22 16.42 -4.66
N SER A 196 -8.04 17.25 -5.32
CA SER A 196 -9.31 17.73 -4.77
C SER A 196 -10.52 16.83 -5.07
N ILE A 197 -10.41 15.96 -6.07
CA ILE A 197 -11.50 15.11 -6.56
C ILE A 197 -10.89 13.74 -6.89
N PRO A 198 -10.61 12.90 -5.87
CA PRO A 198 -10.15 11.54 -6.10
C PRO A 198 -11.27 10.72 -6.77
N VAL A 199 -10.87 9.72 -7.55
CA VAL A 199 -11.76 8.87 -8.34
C VAL A 199 -11.77 7.44 -7.77
N LEU A 200 -12.92 6.78 -7.76
CA LEU A 200 -13.01 5.36 -7.44
C LEU A 200 -12.83 4.51 -8.70
N VAL A 201 -11.87 3.58 -8.68
CA VAL A 201 -11.72 2.54 -9.71
C VAL A 201 -11.99 1.19 -9.08
N ARG A 202 -13.03 0.50 -9.55
CA ARG A 202 -13.52 -0.70 -8.88
C ARG A 202 -13.79 -1.84 -9.85
N THR A 203 -13.26 -3.02 -9.55
CA THR A 203 -13.55 -4.27 -10.27
C THR A 203 -13.85 -5.40 -9.28
N GLN A 204 -14.60 -6.42 -9.70
CA GLN A 204 -14.76 -7.67 -8.93
C GLN A 204 -13.69 -8.70 -9.32
N GLN A 205 -13.26 -8.66 -10.57
CA GLN A 205 -12.21 -9.51 -11.10
C GLN A 205 -11.00 -8.64 -11.43
N ASN A 206 -10.37 -8.84 -12.59
CA ASN A 206 -9.04 -8.31 -12.83
C ASN A 206 -9.01 -6.83 -13.19
N LEU A 207 -7.97 -6.15 -12.73
CA LEU A 207 -7.47 -4.91 -13.30
C LEU A 207 -6.14 -5.22 -13.98
N VAL A 208 -6.17 -5.49 -15.27
CA VAL A 208 -5.00 -5.93 -16.04
C VAL A 208 -4.07 -4.76 -16.35
N ARG A 209 -4.61 -3.60 -16.74
CA ARG A 209 -3.79 -2.41 -17.01
C ARG A 209 -4.53 -1.11 -16.71
N LEU A 210 -3.89 -0.26 -15.90
CA LEU A 210 -4.21 1.14 -15.71
C LEU A 210 -2.93 1.98 -15.88
N THR A 211 -2.88 2.84 -16.90
CA THR A 211 -1.78 3.79 -17.09
C THR A 211 -2.31 5.21 -17.08
N ALA A 212 -1.68 6.10 -16.32
CA ALA A 212 -2.03 7.51 -16.29
C ALA A 212 -0.80 8.44 -16.21
N GLY A 213 -0.95 9.74 -16.43
CA GLY A 213 0.10 10.72 -16.06
C GLY A 213 0.32 10.73 -14.55
N GLU A 214 -0.77 10.84 -13.80
CA GLU A 214 -0.84 10.80 -12.34
C GLU A 214 -2.14 10.13 -11.89
N ILE A 215 -2.15 9.56 -10.69
CA ILE A 215 -3.31 8.85 -10.13
C ILE A 215 -3.67 9.46 -8.77
N TYR A 216 -4.90 9.94 -8.67
CA TYR A 216 -5.58 10.33 -7.44
C TYR A 216 -6.83 9.46 -7.33
N ALA A 217 -6.67 8.24 -6.83
CA ALA A 217 -7.74 7.26 -6.87
C ALA A 217 -7.67 6.24 -5.74
N ASP A 218 -8.86 5.79 -5.34
CA ASP A 218 -9.01 4.56 -4.57
C ASP A 218 -9.32 3.42 -5.54
N ILE A 219 -8.46 2.40 -5.53
CA ILE A 219 -8.51 1.30 -6.48
C ILE A 219 -8.80 0.01 -5.73
N THR A 220 -9.82 -0.75 -6.15
CA THR A 220 -10.06 -2.07 -5.58
C THR A 220 -10.49 -3.10 -6.61
N THR A 221 -9.91 -4.29 -6.52
CA THR A 221 -10.32 -5.48 -7.29
C THR A 221 -11.10 -6.48 -6.42
N LEU A 222 -11.46 -6.09 -5.20
CA LEU A 222 -12.15 -6.92 -4.20
C LEU A 222 -13.66 -6.63 -4.13
N SER A 223 -14.20 -5.89 -5.11
CA SER A 223 -15.62 -5.53 -5.14
C SER A 223 -16.50 -6.77 -5.12
N ASN A 224 -17.63 -6.71 -4.40
CA ASN A 224 -18.59 -7.82 -4.32
C ASN A 224 -17.96 -9.17 -3.94
N GLY A 225 -17.02 -9.16 -2.98
CA GLY A 225 -16.31 -10.37 -2.52
C GLY A 225 -15.36 -10.95 -3.56
N GLY A 226 -14.97 -10.15 -4.55
CA GLY A 226 -14.07 -10.53 -5.62
C GLY A 226 -12.67 -10.91 -5.13
N SER A 227 -12.00 -11.77 -5.89
CA SER A 227 -10.59 -12.14 -5.73
C SER A 227 -9.76 -11.64 -6.91
N GLY A 228 -10.14 -10.47 -7.45
CA GLY A 228 -9.56 -9.90 -8.64
C GLY A 228 -8.06 -9.65 -8.53
N LEU A 229 -7.34 -9.90 -9.63
CA LEU A 229 -5.89 -9.73 -9.72
C LEU A 229 -5.54 -8.36 -10.29
N THR A 230 -4.40 -7.81 -9.87
CA THR A 230 -3.82 -6.62 -10.50
C THR A 230 -2.63 -7.02 -11.36
N GLY A 231 -2.65 -6.57 -12.62
CA GLY A 231 -1.54 -6.67 -13.56
C GLY A 231 -0.63 -5.45 -13.47
N LYS A 232 -0.92 -4.43 -14.28
CA LYS A 232 -0.13 -3.21 -14.39
C LYS A 232 -0.87 -1.98 -13.86
N ILE A 233 -0.25 -1.24 -12.95
CA ILE A 233 -0.62 0.13 -12.59
C ILE A 233 0.59 1.02 -12.82
N GLU A 234 0.42 2.10 -13.56
CA GLU A 234 1.53 2.98 -13.94
C GLU A 234 1.13 4.45 -13.90
N THR A 235 1.94 5.26 -13.21
CA THR A 235 1.99 6.71 -13.42
C THR A 235 3.21 7.06 -14.27
N THR A 236 3.04 7.94 -15.25
CA THR A 236 4.11 8.27 -16.21
C THR A 236 4.84 9.58 -15.89
N VAL A 237 4.23 10.46 -15.09
CA VAL A 237 4.81 11.78 -14.75
C VAL A 237 4.65 12.12 -13.28
N GLY A 238 3.50 11.85 -12.67
CA GLY A 238 3.13 12.32 -11.33
C GLY A 238 2.95 11.20 -10.30
N PRO A 239 2.37 11.54 -9.13
CA PRO A 239 2.27 10.64 -8.00
C PRO A 239 1.14 9.63 -8.16
N PHE A 240 1.16 8.63 -7.29
CA PHE A 240 -0.04 7.85 -6.95
C PHE A 240 -0.46 8.23 -5.52
N VAL A 241 -1.60 8.92 -5.41
CA VAL A 241 -2.26 9.30 -4.17
C VAL A 241 -3.58 8.55 -4.04
N GLY A 242 -3.88 7.98 -2.87
CA GLY A 242 -5.12 7.25 -2.60
C GLY A 242 -4.87 5.86 -2.03
N SER A 243 -5.41 4.81 -2.65
CA SER A 243 -5.22 3.43 -2.18
C SER A 243 -5.33 2.38 -3.29
N LEU A 244 -4.73 1.22 -3.05
CA LEU A 244 -4.94 -0.01 -3.83
C LEU A 244 -5.29 -1.16 -2.89
N SER A 245 -6.38 -1.86 -3.14
CA SER A 245 -6.73 -3.12 -2.48
C SER A 245 -6.98 -4.21 -3.51
N THR A 246 -6.14 -5.24 -3.54
CA THR A 246 -6.23 -6.31 -4.54
C THR A 246 -5.93 -7.67 -3.94
N TYR A 247 -6.35 -8.74 -4.62
CA TYR A 247 -6.06 -10.08 -4.14
C TYR A 247 -4.57 -10.39 -4.27
N GLU A 248 -3.97 -10.03 -5.40
CA GLU A 248 -2.59 -10.35 -5.74
C GLU A 248 -2.05 -9.37 -6.79
N LEU A 249 -0.78 -9.00 -6.69
CA LEU A 249 -0.03 -8.42 -7.82
C LEU A 249 0.66 -9.56 -8.57
N THR A 250 0.26 -9.79 -9.81
CA THR A 250 0.69 -10.97 -10.57
C THR A 250 0.68 -10.75 -12.06
N THR A 251 1.26 -11.69 -12.81
CA THR A 251 1.11 -11.71 -14.26
C THR A 251 -0.34 -11.91 -14.66
N THR A 252 -0.89 -10.96 -15.40
CA THR A 252 -2.21 -11.07 -16.01
C THR A 252 -2.03 -11.14 -17.53
N GLY A 253 -2.47 -12.24 -18.15
CA GLY A 253 -2.17 -12.53 -19.55
C GLY A 253 -0.83 -13.23 -19.78
N VAL A 254 -0.49 -13.49 -21.04
CA VAL A 254 0.59 -14.43 -21.40
C VAL A 254 2.02 -13.93 -21.19
N ASN A 255 2.30 -12.63 -21.04
CA ASN A 255 3.68 -12.14 -20.89
C ASN A 255 3.81 -10.77 -20.17
N GLU A 256 2.77 -10.29 -19.49
CA GLU A 256 2.83 -9.00 -18.80
C GLU A 256 3.07 -9.22 -17.31
N PRO A 257 4.27 -8.91 -16.77
CA PRO A 257 4.54 -9.02 -15.34
C PRO A 257 3.61 -8.11 -14.55
N GLY A 258 3.26 -8.54 -13.34
CA GLY A 258 2.56 -7.68 -12.38
C GLY A 258 3.45 -6.52 -11.99
N VAL A 259 3.12 -5.30 -12.41
CA VAL A 259 3.99 -4.13 -12.22
C VAL A 259 3.19 -2.97 -11.66
N ILE A 260 3.66 -2.39 -10.57
CA ILE A 260 3.24 -1.07 -10.11
C ILE A 260 4.42 -0.15 -10.31
N THR A 261 4.28 0.88 -11.15
CA THR A 261 5.30 1.91 -11.36
C THR A 261 4.72 3.28 -11.04
N VAL A 262 5.34 3.98 -10.11
CA VAL A 262 4.98 5.35 -9.77
C VAL A 262 6.15 6.25 -10.16
N ALA A 263 5.94 7.18 -11.08
CA ALA A 263 6.99 8.05 -11.60
C ALA A 263 7.63 8.93 -10.50
N THR A 264 6.84 9.37 -9.52
CA THR A 264 7.30 10.18 -8.40
C THR A 264 6.93 9.52 -7.06
N ASP A 265 6.30 10.25 -6.15
CA ASP A 265 6.00 9.78 -4.81
C ASP A 265 4.78 8.83 -4.81
N LEU A 266 4.89 7.78 -4.01
CA LEU A 266 3.77 6.94 -3.60
C LEU A 266 3.23 7.48 -2.28
N ASP A 267 2.07 8.13 -2.34
CA ASP A 267 1.28 8.63 -1.21
C ASP A 267 -0.04 7.86 -1.13
N ALA A 268 0.07 6.53 -1.13
CA ALA A 268 -1.06 5.63 -1.14
C ALA A 268 -0.78 4.38 -0.32
N ASP A 269 -1.83 3.83 0.27
CA ASP A 269 -1.79 2.53 0.94
C ASP A 269 -2.01 1.42 -0.09
N LEU A 270 -1.13 0.41 -0.10
CA LEU A 270 -1.24 -0.75 -1.00
C LEU A 270 -1.50 -2.01 -0.18
N SER A 271 -2.63 -2.68 -0.40
CA SER A 271 -3.02 -3.90 0.30
C SER A 271 -3.19 -5.05 -0.68
N PHE A 272 -2.39 -6.09 -0.50
CA PHE A 272 -2.43 -7.35 -1.23
C PHE A 272 -2.91 -8.45 -0.28
N VAL A 273 -4.07 -9.05 -0.54
CA VAL A 273 -4.63 -10.11 0.33
C VAL A 273 -3.73 -11.34 0.36
N ASN A 274 -3.06 -11.65 -0.75
CA ASN A 274 -2.28 -12.87 -0.93
C ASN A 274 -0.79 -12.54 -1.15
N HIS A 275 -0.29 -12.68 -2.39
CA HIS A 275 1.12 -12.53 -2.69
C HIS A 275 1.41 -11.31 -3.56
N ILE A 276 2.70 -10.94 -3.61
CA ILE A 276 3.29 -10.36 -4.79
C ILE A 276 4.12 -11.48 -5.42
N ARG A 277 3.67 -12.04 -6.55
CA ARG A 277 4.34 -13.18 -7.20
C ARG A 277 4.33 -13.13 -8.71
N ASN A 278 5.27 -13.83 -9.31
CA ASN A 278 5.22 -14.16 -10.73
C ASN A 278 4.82 -15.62 -10.93
N ASN A 279 3.95 -15.88 -11.89
CA ASN A 279 3.68 -17.25 -12.36
C ASN A 279 4.43 -17.58 -13.66
N ASN A 280 4.94 -16.58 -14.38
CA ASN A 280 5.52 -16.67 -15.72
C ASN A 280 6.80 -15.81 -15.87
N ASN A 281 8.00 -16.34 -15.57
CA ASN A 281 9.37 -15.84 -15.88
C ASN A 281 9.75 -14.34 -15.74
N GLY A 282 8.82 -13.42 -15.56
CA GLY A 282 9.07 -12.02 -15.22
C GLY A 282 9.27 -11.87 -13.72
N GLN A 283 9.61 -10.67 -13.30
CA GLN A 283 9.71 -10.29 -11.90
C GLN A 283 8.59 -9.30 -11.63
N PRO A 284 7.62 -9.55 -10.72
CA PRO A 284 6.68 -8.52 -10.35
C PRO A 284 7.46 -7.43 -9.64
N VAL A 285 7.26 -6.18 -10.05
CA VAL A 285 8.00 -5.04 -9.52
C VAL A 285 7.03 -4.00 -9.01
N VAL A 286 7.22 -3.58 -7.75
CA VAL A 286 6.69 -2.32 -7.24
C VAL A 286 7.83 -1.30 -7.28
N ASN A 287 7.78 -0.34 -8.20
CA ASN A 287 8.81 0.66 -8.43
C ASN A 287 8.27 2.06 -8.12
N VAL A 288 8.83 2.71 -7.10
CA VAL A 288 8.51 4.09 -6.71
C VAL A 288 9.70 4.97 -7.08
N GLY A 289 9.49 5.92 -7.99
CA GLY A 289 10.53 6.81 -8.51
C GLY A 289 10.98 7.88 -7.51
N GLY A 290 10.10 8.28 -6.59
CA GLY A 290 10.36 9.22 -5.51
C GLY A 290 10.34 8.54 -4.14
N ARG A 291 9.57 9.14 -3.21
CA ARG A 291 9.42 8.67 -1.83
C ARG A 291 8.17 7.80 -1.67
N PHE A 292 8.26 6.81 -0.80
CA PHE A 292 7.10 6.18 -0.21
C PHE A 292 6.78 6.89 1.11
N ARG A 293 5.71 7.70 1.09
CA ARG A 293 5.45 8.74 2.10
C ARG A 293 5.18 8.19 3.51
N ALA A 294 5.57 8.97 4.51
CA ALA A 294 5.30 8.67 5.92
C ALA A 294 3.80 8.49 6.18
N GLY A 295 3.46 7.55 7.09
CA GLY A 295 2.08 7.22 7.44
C GLY A 295 1.36 6.33 6.42
N ARG A 296 2.03 5.92 5.34
CA ARG A 296 1.50 4.96 4.36
C ARG A 296 2.04 3.56 4.58
N GLU A 297 1.28 2.57 4.13
CA GLU A 297 1.59 1.16 4.29
C GLU A 297 1.45 0.34 3.01
N ILE A 298 2.40 -0.57 2.78
CA ILE A 298 2.28 -1.67 1.82
C ILE A 298 2.08 -2.97 2.62
N ARG A 299 0.86 -3.51 2.62
CA ARG A 299 0.52 -4.77 3.30
C ARG A 299 0.48 -5.93 2.30
N ILE A 300 1.27 -6.96 2.52
CA ILE A 300 1.29 -8.20 1.74
C ILE A 300 0.85 -9.33 2.65
N GLY A 301 -0.38 -9.82 2.46
CA GLY A 301 -1.03 -10.78 3.35
C GLY A 301 -0.25 -12.07 3.56
N LYS A 302 0.41 -12.57 2.50
CA LYS A 302 1.30 -13.74 2.57
C LYS A 302 2.75 -13.39 2.24
N SER A 303 3.20 -13.64 1.01
CA SER A 303 4.63 -13.65 0.69
C SER A 303 4.98 -12.63 -0.37
N LEU A 304 6.10 -11.94 -0.14
CA LEU A 304 6.90 -11.33 -1.19
C LEU A 304 7.81 -12.44 -1.73
N VAL A 305 7.44 -13.07 -2.85
CA VAL A 305 8.09 -14.33 -3.29
C VAL A 305 9.45 -14.10 -3.97
N THR A 306 10.21 -15.18 -4.18
CA THR A 306 11.47 -15.14 -4.94
C THR A 306 11.25 -14.56 -6.33
N GLY A 307 12.10 -13.60 -6.72
CA GLY A 307 11.98 -12.89 -7.99
C GLY A 307 10.97 -11.74 -7.98
N ALA A 308 10.19 -11.55 -6.92
CA ALA A 308 9.49 -10.29 -6.71
C ALA A 308 10.47 -9.22 -6.21
N GLU A 309 10.23 -7.97 -6.59
CA GLU A 309 11.07 -6.86 -6.18
C GLU A 309 10.25 -5.62 -5.81
N MET A 310 10.68 -4.94 -4.76
CA MET A 310 10.22 -3.61 -4.41
C MET A 310 11.39 -2.63 -4.47
N ARG A 311 11.22 -1.53 -5.20
CA ARG A 311 12.24 -0.51 -5.42
C ARG A 311 11.69 0.84 -5.00
N ILE A 312 12.38 1.50 -4.08
CA ILE A 312 12.24 2.91 -3.78
C ILE A 312 13.49 3.59 -4.33
N ALA A 313 13.37 4.32 -5.44
CA ALA A 313 14.51 4.81 -6.19
C ALA A 313 15.29 5.89 -5.42
N GLN A 314 14.61 6.72 -4.62
CA GLN A 314 15.25 7.75 -3.80
C GLN A 314 15.95 7.13 -2.58
N ALA A 315 17.22 7.48 -2.37
CA ALA A 315 17.92 7.18 -1.11
C ALA A 315 17.25 7.93 0.04
N GLY A 316 17.02 7.25 1.17
CA GLY A 316 16.21 7.82 2.24
C GLY A 316 14.72 7.97 1.87
N GLY A 317 14.25 7.34 0.80
CA GLY A 317 12.88 7.50 0.30
C GLY A 317 11.83 6.59 0.94
N LEU A 318 12.23 5.62 1.77
CA LEU A 318 11.33 4.74 2.52
C LEU A 318 10.92 5.45 3.82
N GLU A 319 9.89 6.29 3.75
CA GLU A 319 9.29 6.97 4.91
C GLU A 319 8.09 6.18 5.48
N GLY A 320 7.40 5.39 4.64
CA GLY A 320 6.29 4.50 5.02
C GLY A 320 6.72 3.09 5.46
N MET A 321 5.77 2.18 5.67
CA MET A 321 6.03 0.80 6.13
C MET A 321 5.68 -0.25 5.09
N ILE A 322 6.51 -1.30 4.97
CA ILE A 322 6.24 -2.46 4.11
C ILE A 322 6.13 -3.71 5.00
N LEU A 323 4.98 -4.37 4.94
CA LEU A 323 4.60 -5.43 5.86
C LEU A 323 4.35 -6.71 5.07
N VAL A 324 5.20 -7.71 5.27
CA VAL A 324 5.10 -9.05 4.66
C VAL A 324 4.46 -10.02 5.64
N ASN A 325 3.74 -11.03 5.13
CA ASN A 325 2.93 -11.96 5.92
C ASN A 325 1.90 -11.23 6.81
N ALA A 326 1.37 -10.11 6.33
CA ALA A 326 0.47 -9.26 7.10
C ALA A 326 -0.82 -9.99 7.55
N SER A 327 -1.20 -11.12 6.96
CA SER A 327 -2.34 -11.92 7.42
C SER A 327 -1.96 -13.00 8.44
N ASP A 328 -0.67 -13.21 8.70
CA ASP A 328 -0.15 -14.21 9.63
C ASP A 328 -0.60 -15.65 9.31
N ILE A 329 -0.53 -16.03 8.04
CA ILE A 329 -1.00 -17.34 7.55
C ILE A 329 0.12 -18.14 6.86
N GLY A 330 1.35 -18.00 7.37
CA GLY A 330 2.53 -18.75 6.90
C GLY A 330 3.20 -18.16 5.65
N GLY A 331 3.07 -16.86 5.41
CA GLY A 331 3.81 -16.12 4.39
C GLY A 331 5.30 -15.95 4.72
N SER A 332 6.11 -15.53 3.74
CA SER A 332 7.55 -15.32 3.92
C SER A 332 8.09 -14.21 3.03
N TRP A 333 9.17 -13.57 3.47
CA TRP A 333 9.88 -12.54 2.71
C TRP A 333 11.08 -13.14 1.96
N PHE A 334 10.88 -13.43 0.68
CA PHE A 334 11.92 -13.95 -0.23
C PHE A 334 12.35 -12.95 -1.31
N GLY A 335 11.43 -12.11 -1.79
CA GLY A 335 11.71 -11.10 -2.81
C GLY A 335 12.60 -9.97 -2.29
N GLU A 336 13.16 -9.20 -3.21
CA GLU A 336 14.10 -8.12 -2.89
C GLU A 336 13.37 -6.83 -2.52
N VAL A 337 13.97 -6.07 -1.60
CA VAL A 337 13.56 -4.68 -1.33
C VAL A 337 14.78 -3.80 -1.44
N ARG A 338 14.71 -2.75 -2.25
CA ARG A 338 15.80 -1.80 -2.51
C ARG A 338 15.37 -0.38 -2.18
N VAL A 339 16.26 0.37 -1.53
CA VAL A 339 16.08 1.80 -1.22
C VAL A 339 17.32 2.55 -1.67
N GLY A 340 17.17 3.54 -2.54
CA GLY A 340 18.31 4.26 -3.11
C GLY A 340 19.28 3.36 -3.90
N GLY A 341 18.80 2.23 -4.41
CA GLY A 341 19.63 1.19 -5.04
C GLY A 341 20.27 0.18 -4.06
N GLY A 342 20.33 0.49 -2.77
CA GLY A 342 20.83 -0.43 -1.73
C GLY A 342 19.85 -1.55 -1.44
N LEU A 343 20.32 -2.80 -1.44
CA LEU A 343 19.51 -3.97 -1.10
C LEU A 343 19.36 -4.10 0.42
N LEU A 344 18.12 -4.24 0.91
CA LEU A 344 17.86 -4.58 2.31
C LEU A 344 18.06 -6.09 2.51
N GLY A 345 19.13 -6.45 3.23
CA GLY A 345 19.54 -7.82 3.48
C GLY A 345 20.31 -7.96 4.80
N PRO A 346 20.35 -9.16 5.41
CA PRO A 346 19.60 -10.38 5.05
C PRO A 346 18.07 -10.22 5.22
N LYS A 347 17.30 -11.26 4.93
CA LYS A 347 15.83 -11.30 5.14
C LYS A 347 15.53 -12.34 6.21
N PRO A 348 14.53 -12.15 7.08
CA PRO A 348 13.61 -11.00 7.14
C PRO A 348 14.14 -9.80 7.94
N ALA A 349 15.42 -9.80 8.35
CA ALA A 349 16.04 -8.75 9.19
C ALA A 349 17.29 -8.16 8.50
N TYR A 350 17.39 -6.84 8.43
CA TYR A 350 18.46 -6.11 7.74
C TYR A 350 19.15 -5.07 8.64
N SER A 351 20.38 -4.67 8.33
CA SER A 351 21.16 -3.77 9.20
C SER A 351 20.93 -2.28 8.98
N ALA A 352 20.43 -1.87 7.82
CA ALA A 352 20.16 -0.46 7.50
C ALA A 352 19.19 0.16 8.51
N THR A 353 19.53 1.33 9.06
CA THR A 353 18.72 2.02 10.08
C THR A 353 17.58 2.80 9.44
N GLY A 354 16.53 3.11 10.22
CA GLY A 354 15.44 4.00 9.82
C GLY A 354 15.98 5.31 9.25
N ALA A 355 16.94 5.93 9.92
CA ALA A 355 17.59 7.15 9.43
C ALA A 355 18.24 7.00 8.04
N SER A 356 18.79 5.81 7.72
CA SER A 356 19.42 5.55 6.42
C SER A 356 18.42 5.25 5.29
N VAL A 357 17.24 4.71 5.62
CA VAL A 357 16.22 4.32 4.63
C VAL A 357 15.13 5.37 4.44
N GLY A 358 14.92 6.29 5.39
CA GLY A 358 13.94 7.39 5.29
C GLY A 358 12.99 7.52 6.48
N GLY A 359 13.20 6.76 7.55
CA GLY A 359 12.36 6.72 8.76
C GLY A 359 11.34 5.58 8.75
N GLY A 360 11.09 4.97 7.60
CA GLY A 360 10.22 3.82 7.42
C GLY A 360 10.88 2.47 7.72
N THR A 361 10.13 1.38 7.55
CA THR A 361 10.57 0.01 7.88
C THR A 361 10.05 -1.04 6.90
N VAL A 362 10.74 -2.18 6.85
CA VAL A 362 10.25 -3.39 6.17
C VAL A 362 10.25 -4.54 7.17
N GLY A 363 9.11 -5.21 7.37
CA GLY A 363 9.01 -6.31 8.32
C GLY A 363 8.17 -7.45 7.82
N ALA A 364 8.59 -8.68 8.13
CA ALA A 364 7.73 -9.85 8.01
C ALA A 364 7.08 -10.13 9.37
N VAL A 365 5.76 -10.37 9.38
CA VAL A 365 5.03 -10.81 10.56
C VAL A 365 5.33 -12.30 10.81
N PRO A 366 5.57 -12.73 12.06
CA PRO A 366 5.73 -11.90 13.25
C PRO A 366 7.04 -11.09 13.26
N PHE A 367 7.00 -9.85 13.75
CA PHE A 367 8.14 -8.92 13.63
C PHE A 367 9.30 -9.25 14.57
N HIS A 368 10.52 -9.09 14.08
CA HIS A 368 11.76 -9.18 14.86
C HIS A 368 12.14 -7.81 15.45
N VAL A 369 13.03 -7.80 16.46
CA VAL A 369 13.69 -6.58 16.94
C VAL A 369 14.72 -6.09 15.92
N HIS A 370 14.72 -4.79 15.64
CA HIS A 370 15.66 -4.11 14.75
C HIS A 370 16.91 -3.66 15.50
N GLY A 371 17.78 -4.61 15.86
CA GLY A 371 18.91 -4.36 16.76
C GLY A 371 19.78 -3.15 16.42
N SER A 372 20.09 -2.90 15.14
CA SER A 372 20.93 -1.76 14.72
C SER A 372 20.24 -0.40 14.78
N ASP A 373 18.91 -0.36 14.86
CA ASP A 373 18.10 0.89 14.86
C ASP A 373 17.38 1.11 16.21
N SER A 374 17.64 0.22 17.16
CA SER A 374 17.37 0.43 18.58
C SER A 374 18.39 1.39 19.19
N LEU A 375 18.03 1.99 20.33
CA LEU A 375 18.92 2.86 21.09
C LEU A 375 19.04 2.35 22.54
N PRO A 376 20.24 1.96 23.00
CA PRO A 376 21.46 1.84 22.20
C PRO A 376 21.34 0.74 21.14
N PRO A 377 22.19 0.73 20.10
CA PRO A 377 22.23 -0.40 19.15
C PRO A 377 22.56 -1.71 19.87
N ALA A 378 22.04 -2.83 19.36
CA ALA A 378 22.36 -4.15 19.88
C ALA A 378 23.88 -4.41 19.81
N GLY A 379 24.44 -4.92 20.91
CA GLY A 379 25.86 -5.13 21.11
C GLY A 379 26.64 -3.87 21.48
N ALA A 380 26.00 -2.70 21.64
CA ALA A 380 26.68 -1.48 22.02
C ALA A 380 27.36 -1.62 23.40
N VAL A 381 28.50 -0.96 23.54
CA VAL A 381 29.22 -0.79 24.80
C VAL A 381 29.11 0.69 25.15
N LEU A 382 28.45 0.98 26.27
CA LEU A 382 28.16 2.33 26.75
C LEU A 382 29.09 2.67 27.91
N SER A 383 29.65 3.88 27.87
CA SER A 383 30.41 4.48 28.97
C SER A 383 29.48 5.09 30.02
N ALA A 384 30.02 5.41 31.20
CA ALA A 384 29.30 5.94 32.35
C ALA A 384 28.43 7.18 32.04
N GLY A 385 28.86 8.05 31.12
CA GLY A 385 28.10 9.24 30.72
C GLY A 385 26.97 8.99 29.70
N ALA A 386 26.90 7.80 29.10
CA ALA A 386 25.90 7.43 28.09
C ALA A 386 24.80 6.51 28.65
N VAL A 387 24.73 6.37 29.97
CA VAL A 387 23.80 5.46 30.66
C VAL A 387 22.36 5.95 30.44
N PRO A 388 21.44 5.06 30.01
CA PRO A 388 20.01 5.34 30.01
C PRO A 388 19.55 5.71 31.42
N THR A 389 18.98 6.90 31.58
CA THR A 389 18.40 7.39 32.83
C THR A 389 16.88 7.44 32.72
N THR A 390 16.19 7.79 33.79
CA THR A 390 14.72 8.02 33.77
C THR A 390 14.31 9.04 32.69
N GLY A 391 15.20 9.94 32.26
CA GLY A 391 14.97 10.88 31.17
C GLY A 391 15.43 10.41 29.78
N SER A 392 16.13 9.28 29.69
CA SER A 392 16.70 8.73 28.45
C SER A 392 16.41 7.22 28.36
N PRO A 393 15.26 6.81 27.82
CA PRO A 393 14.88 5.40 27.77
C PRO A 393 15.75 4.57 26.83
N LEU A 394 15.75 3.26 27.07
CA LEU A 394 16.08 2.28 26.04
C LEU A 394 14.96 2.28 25.00
N LEU A 395 15.29 2.43 23.72
CA LEU A 395 14.34 2.37 22.63
C LEU A 395 14.54 1.06 21.87
N LEU A 396 13.64 0.11 22.06
CA LEU A 396 13.60 -1.11 21.25
C LEU A 396 12.75 -0.85 20.02
N ARG A 397 13.40 -0.84 18.86
CA ARG A 397 12.72 -0.73 17.57
C ARG A 397 12.45 -2.11 16.98
N PHE A 398 11.34 -2.24 16.26
CA PHE A 398 10.91 -3.45 15.57
C PHE A 398 10.81 -3.18 14.06
N TYR A 399 10.89 -4.25 13.25
CA TYR A 399 10.71 -4.14 11.80
C TYR A 399 9.26 -3.85 11.36
N GLY A 400 8.34 -3.66 12.31
CA GLY A 400 6.95 -3.33 12.05
C GLY A 400 6.26 -2.85 13.32
N PRO A 401 4.97 -2.49 13.23
CA PRO A 401 4.25 -1.92 14.35
C PRO A 401 3.93 -2.98 15.40
N VAL A 402 4.12 -2.65 16.68
CA VAL A 402 3.91 -3.56 17.83
C VAL A 402 2.95 -2.98 18.85
N GLU A 403 2.24 -3.81 19.62
CA GLU A 403 1.33 -3.38 20.69
C GLU A 403 1.41 -4.34 21.88
N TRP A 404 1.03 -3.85 23.05
CA TRP A 404 0.83 -4.67 24.24
C TRP A 404 -0.26 -4.06 25.11
N ASN A 405 -0.83 -4.86 26.01
CA ASN A 405 -1.72 -4.36 27.04
C ASN A 405 -0.90 -3.62 28.11
N THR A 406 -0.93 -2.29 28.09
CA THR A 406 -0.18 -1.44 29.02
C THR A 406 -0.56 -1.67 30.49
N GLY A 407 -1.77 -2.16 30.77
CA GLY A 407 -2.21 -2.51 32.13
C GLY A 407 -1.75 -3.89 32.61
N ALA A 408 -1.16 -4.71 31.75
CA ALA A 408 -0.77 -6.08 32.07
C ALA A 408 0.70 -6.22 32.55
N GLY A 409 1.46 -5.13 32.58
CA GLY A 409 2.87 -5.10 32.98
C GLY A 409 3.84 -5.00 31.80
N MET A 410 5.10 -5.36 32.06
CA MET A 410 6.20 -5.21 31.10
C MET A 410 6.07 -6.16 29.90
N PRO A 411 6.18 -5.64 28.65
CA PRO A 411 6.09 -6.47 27.44
C PRO A 411 7.40 -7.17 27.06
N VAL A 412 8.44 -6.94 27.86
CA VAL A 412 9.76 -7.53 27.71
C VAL A 412 10.22 -8.05 29.06
N THR A 413 11.16 -8.98 29.03
CA THR A 413 11.97 -9.35 30.19
C THR A 413 13.31 -8.63 30.05
N VAL A 414 13.75 -7.99 31.12
CA VAL A 414 15.09 -7.37 31.19
C VAL A 414 15.93 -8.20 32.16
N GLU A 415 17.06 -8.68 31.68
CA GLU A 415 18.01 -9.46 32.47
C GLU A 415 19.37 -8.77 32.44
N ARG A 416 20.17 -9.00 33.48
CA ARG A 416 21.58 -8.56 33.52
C ARG A 416 22.50 -9.68 34.00
N ARG A 417 23.78 -9.60 33.66
CA ARG A 417 24.85 -10.43 34.27
C ARG A 417 26.15 -9.62 34.40
N PRO A 418 26.98 -9.86 35.43
CA PRO A 418 28.24 -9.15 35.60
C PRO A 418 29.19 -9.37 34.41
N ILE A 419 29.95 -8.35 34.04
CA ILE A 419 31.01 -8.45 33.01
C ILE A 419 32.18 -9.26 33.56
N ALA A 420 32.60 -8.99 34.79
CA ALA A 420 33.75 -9.63 35.44
C ALA A 420 33.52 -11.14 35.69
N SER A 421 32.27 -11.53 35.90
CA SER A 421 31.87 -12.92 36.19
C SER A 421 30.59 -13.28 35.42
N PRO A 422 30.70 -13.63 34.12
CA PRO A 422 29.56 -13.87 33.24
C PRO A 422 28.90 -15.23 33.55
N THR A 423 28.27 -15.32 34.71
CA THR A 423 27.58 -16.50 35.22
C THR A 423 26.16 -16.58 34.63
N ALA A 424 25.13 -16.54 35.49
CA ALA A 424 23.73 -16.63 35.12
C ALA A 424 23.15 -15.24 34.85
N TRP A 425 22.10 -15.20 34.03
CA TRP A 425 21.26 -14.02 33.86
C TRP A 425 20.34 -13.85 35.08
N THR A 426 20.29 -12.64 35.60
CA THR A 426 19.38 -12.23 36.69
C THR A 426 18.25 -11.41 36.10
N ASP A 427 17.00 -11.83 36.31
CA ASP A 427 15.82 -11.05 35.92
C ASP A 427 15.72 -9.78 36.78
N VAL A 428 15.79 -8.63 36.12
CA VAL A 428 15.66 -7.30 36.69
C VAL A 428 14.50 -6.53 36.06
N THR A 429 13.52 -7.22 35.47
CA THR A 429 12.38 -6.59 34.78
C THR A 429 11.59 -5.63 35.67
N SER A 430 11.51 -5.91 36.98
CA SER A 430 10.84 -5.03 37.95
C SER A 430 11.50 -3.66 38.12
N CYS A 431 12.70 -3.49 37.60
CA CYS A 431 13.47 -2.25 37.63
C CYS A 431 13.24 -1.36 36.44
N PHE A 432 12.28 -1.73 35.61
CA PHE A 432 11.93 -1.00 34.42
C PHE A 432 10.41 -0.88 34.30
N PHE A 433 9.98 0.15 33.59
CA PHE A 433 8.63 0.24 33.08
C PHE A 433 8.67 0.54 31.58
N ALA A 434 7.62 0.15 30.86
CA ALA A 434 7.49 0.40 29.43
C ALA A 434 6.49 1.52 29.20
N GLY A 435 6.83 2.44 28.31
CA GLY A 435 5.99 3.58 27.95
C GLY A 435 5.96 3.79 26.44
N ARG A 436 4.85 4.32 25.95
CA ARG A 436 4.71 4.75 24.55
C ARG A 436 4.49 6.26 24.44
N GLU A 437 3.75 6.81 25.40
CA GLU A 437 3.32 8.21 25.44
C GLU A 437 4.43 9.19 25.82
N GLN A 438 5.57 8.70 26.35
CA GLN A 438 6.67 9.54 26.80
C GLN A 438 7.76 9.79 25.74
N VAL A 439 7.56 9.32 24.50
CA VAL A 439 8.44 9.63 23.38
C VAL A 439 7.78 10.72 22.54
N ALA A 440 8.55 11.77 22.16
CA ALA A 440 8.04 12.98 21.51
C ALA A 440 7.30 12.73 20.16
N SER A 441 7.45 11.55 19.57
CA SER A 441 6.68 11.09 18.42
C SER A 441 6.33 9.62 18.63
N PRO A 442 5.04 9.24 18.71
CA PRO A 442 4.62 7.86 18.92
C PRO A 442 4.85 7.05 17.64
N ASP A 443 6.08 6.58 17.45
CA ASP A 443 6.42 5.62 16.42
C ASP A 443 5.83 4.25 16.79
N PRO A 444 4.94 3.66 15.97
CA PRO A 444 4.29 2.42 16.32
C PRO A 444 5.25 1.22 16.33
N SER A 445 6.45 1.36 15.77
CA SER A 445 7.49 0.33 15.77
C SER A 445 8.44 0.40 16.97
N VAL A 446 8.23 1.32 17.91
CA VAL A 446 9.13 1.52 19.07
C VAL A 446 8.44 1.16 20.38
N VAL A 447 9.17 0.46 21.24
CA VAL A 447 8.87 0.26 22.66
C VAL A 447 9.95 0.98 23.47
N ALA A 448 9.56 2.01 24.22
CA ALA A 448 10.47 2.68 25.13
C ALA A 448 10.43 1.99 26.50
N ILE A 449 11.62 1.69 27.04
CA ILE A 449 11.81 1.05 28.34
C ILE A 449 12.61 2.02 29.21
N PHE A 450 12.03 2.39 30.33
CA PHE A 450 12.58 3.36 31.26
C PHE A 450 13.08 2.64 32.50
N PRO A 451 14.32 2.88 32.94
CA PRO A 451 14.77 2.37 34.22
C PRO A 451 14.09 3.13 35.37
N ILE A 452 13.84 2.41 36.47
CA ILE A 452 13.40 2.99 37.74
C ILE A 452 14.66 3.29 38.55
N GLY A 453 15.19 4.51 38.37
CA GLY A 453 16.50 4.91 38.89
C GLY A 453 17.62 4.65 37.88
N ASP A 454 18.86 4.68 38.35
CA ASP A 454 20.02 4.46 37.50
C ASP A 454 20.26 2.98 37.22
N MET A 455 20.65 2.67 35.99
CA MET A 455 21.04 1.31 35.61
C MET A 455 22.39 0.96 36.26
N ALA A 456 22.48 -0.22 36.85
CA ALA A 456 23.74 -0.76 37.38
C ALA A 456 24.81 -0.84 36.28
N ARG A 457 26.01 -0.33 36.59
CA ARG A 457 27.19 -0.37 35.73
C ARG A 457 27.96 -1.68 35.95
N GLY A 458 28.84 -2.05 35.02
CA GLY A 458 29.61 -3.31 35.10
C GLY A 458 28.83 -4.56 34.65
N PHE A 459 27.68 -4.37 33.97
CA PHE A 459 26.81 -5.45 33.54
C PHE A 459 26.61 -5.48 32.02
N VAL A 460 26.41 -6.70 31.52
CA VAL A 460 25.75 -6.92 30.22
C VAL A 460 24.26 -7.05 30.47
N TYR A 461 23.46 -6.26 29.77
CA TYR A 461 22.01 -6.33 29.77
C TYR A 461 21.50 -7.11 28.57
N ARG A 462 20.39 -7.80 28.77
CA ARG A 462 19.61 -8.49 27.74
C ARG A 462 18.15 -8.08 27.86
N VAL A 463 17.54 -7.72 26.75
CA VAL A 463 16.10 -7.45 26.67
C VAL A 463 15.45 -8.43 25.70
N THR A 464 14.46 -9.17 26.18
CA THR A 464 13.79 -10.23 25.43
C THR A 464 12.28 -9.96 25.39
N PRO A 465 11.63 -9.88 24.21
CA PRO A 465 10.19 -9.76 24.12
C PRO A 465 9.47 -10.91 24.84
N ARG A 466 8.42 -10.60 25.61
CA ARG A 466 7.58 -11.62 26.23
C ARG A 466 6.64 -12.20 25.18
N LEU A 467 6.69 -13.51 25.03
CA LEU A 467 5.92 -14.25 24.02
C LEU A 467 4.61 -14.85 24.55
N ALA A 468 4.38 -14.77 25.86
CA ALA A 468 3.22 -15.35 26.52
C ALA A 468 2.76 -14.49 27.71
N GLY A 469 1.51 -14.68 28.11
CA GLY A 469 0.87 -13.96 29.21
C GLY A 469 0.16 -12.67 28.80
N ALA A 470 -0.39 -11.96 29.78
CA ALA A 470 -1.22 -10.78 29.52
C ALA A 470 -0.43 -9.58 28.96
N ALA A 471 0.88 -9.48 29.28
CA ALA A 471 1.77 -8.44 28.78
C ALA A 471 2.46 -8.78 27.45
N THR A 472 2.07 -9.87 26.77
CA THR A 472 2.71 -10.29 25.52
C THR A 472 2.78 -9.16 24.50
N LEU A 473 3.96 -8.98 23.89
CA LEU A 473 4.13 -8.04 22.79
C LEU A 473 3.60 -8.67 21.49
N ARG A 474 2.75 -7.94 20.77
CA ARG A 474 2.03 -8.41 19.59
C ARG A 474 2.17 -7.45 18.42
N CYS A 475 1.76 -7.86 17.23
CA CYS A 475 1.77 -7.00 16.05
C CYS A 475 0.56 -6.06 16.04
N ALA A 476 0.78 -4.74 15.98
CA ALA A 476 -0.26 -3.70 16.07
C ALA A 476 -0.98 -3.42 14.74
N LEU A 477 -1.42 -4.47 14.06
CA LEU A 477 -2.03 -4.37 12.74
C LEU A 477 -3.54 -4.63 12.73
N GLY A 478 -4.15 -4.84 13.91
CA GLY A 478 -5.55 -5.25 14.02
C GLY A 478 -5.80 -6.59 13.32
N LEU A 479 -4.78 -7.46 13.26
CA LEU A 479 -4.88 -8.74 12.56
C LEU A 479 -5.80 -9.68 13.30
N ALA A 480 -6.56 -10.47 12.54
CA ALA A 480 -7.48 -11.47 13.10
C ALA A 480 -6.80 -12.44 14.06
N LEU A 481 -5.52 -12.77 13.83
CA LEU A 481 -4.75 -13.71 14.66
C LEU A 481 -3.92 -13.02 15.76
N ASN A 482 -3.79 -11.70 15.73
CA ASN A 482 -2.95 -10.89 16.62
C ASN A 482 -1.63 -11.58 17.04
N PRO A 483 -0.75 -11.91 16.07
CA PRO A 483 0.46 -12.68 16.32
C PRO A 483 1.34 -12.05 17.38
N VAL A 484 1.92 -12.92 18.19
CA VAL A 484 3.04 -12.58 19.07
C VAL A 484 4.23 -12.18 18.21
N VAL A 485 4.99 -11.16 18.64
CA VAL A 485 6.24 -10.80 17.96
C VAL A 485 7.20 -11.99 17.91
N ALA A 486 8.09 -12.01 16.92
CA ALA A 486 9.06 -13.08 16.82
C ALA A 486 10.12 -12.93 17.91
N THR A 487 10.70 -14.06 18.32
CA THR A 487 11.96 -14.00 19.05
C THR A 487 13.03 -13.36 18.18
N PRO A 488 13.84 -12.45 18.73
CA PRO A 488 15.06 -12.05 18.07
C PRO A 488 15.85 -13.29 17.64
N THR A 489 16.41 -13.30 16.42
CA THR A 489 17.36 -14.34 16.02
C THR A 489 18.64 -14.30 16.88
N SER A 490 18.87 -13.16 17.54
CA SER A 490 19.90 -12.92 18.53
C SER A 490 19.33 -11.99 19.60
N ASP A 491 19.49 -12.32 20.87
CA ASP A 491 19.07 -11.48 22.00
C ASP A 491 19.50 -10.01 21.80
N PHE A 492 18.62 -9.05 22.11
CA PHE A 492 19.01 -7.65 22.16
C PHE A 492 19.84 -7.42 23.42
N THR A 493 21.14 -7.25 23.26
CA THR A 493 22.07 -7.02 24.36
C THR A 493 22.76 -5.68 24.25
N PHE A 494 23.20 -5.13 25.37
CA PHE A 494 24.14 -4.00 25.41
C PHE A 494 24.94 -4.09 26.70
N THR A 495 26.10 -3.46 26.72
CA THR A 495 27.03 -3.48 27.86
C THR A 495 27.08 -2.09 28.45
N LEU A 496 26.85 -1.98 29.76
CA LEU A 496 27.16 -0.77 30.52
C LEU A 496 28.49 -1.02 31.22
N LEU A 497 29.55 -0.36 30.75
CA LEU A 497 30.84 -0.44 31.43
C LEU A 497 30.69 0.09 32.85
N GLY A 498 31.49 -0.46 33.76
CA GLY A 498 31.74 0.17 35.05
C GLY A 498 32.16 1.62 34.86
N GLY A 499 32.10 2.41 35.94
CA GLY A 499 33.08 3.49 36.05
C GLY A 499 34.50 2.91 35.91
N CYS A 500 35.51 3.76 35.86
CA CYS A 500 36.86 3.25 36.11
C CYS A 500 36.85 2.54 37.47
N ASN A 501 37.61 1.44 37.60
CA ASN A 501 37.69 0.73 38.88
C ASN A 501 37.96 1.75 39.98
N GLY A 502 37.20 1.71 41.06
CA GLY A 502 37.31 2.70 42.13
C GLY A 502 36.31 3.87 42.09
N ASP A 503 35.59 4.11 41.00
CA ASP A 503 34.50 5.12 40.93
C ASP A 503 33.20 4.51 41.49
N ALA A 504 33.20 4.29 42.81
CA ALA A 504 32.15 3.64 43.58
C ALA A 504 30.87 4.48 43.70
N ASP A 505 30.96 5.81 43.58
CA ASP A 505 29.82 6.73 43.61
C ASP A 505 29.29 7.07 42.20
N GLY A 506 30.08 6.77 41.17
CA GLY A 506 29.73 6.92 39.77
C GLY A 506 29.85 8.34 39.23
N SER A 507 30.55 9.24 39.94
CA SER A 507 30.82 10.62 39.57
C SER A 507 31.76 10.76 38.37
N GLY A 508 32.50 9.70 38.04
CA GLY A 508 33.47 9.68 36.94
C GLY A 508 34.88 10.10 37.35
N ALA A 509 35.15 10.23 38.65
CA ALA A 509 36.48 10.41 39.21
C ALA A 509 36.64 9.46 40.41
N VAL A 510 37.82 8.86 40.56
CA VAL A 510 38.14 8.05 41.74
C VAL A 510 38.72 8.93 42.83
N ASP A 511 37.95 9.26 43.86
CA ASP A 511 38.37 10.11 44.96
C ASP A 511 37.84 9.64 46.32
N PHE A 512 37.82 10.55 47.29
CA PHE A 512 37.42 10.21 48.65
C PHE A 512 35.93 9.91 48.78
N ASP A 513 35.10 10.53 47.94
CA ASP A 513 33.67 10.32 47.96
C ASP A 513 33.33 8.86 47.57
N ASP A 514 34.16 8.20 46.77
CA ASP A 514 34.05 6.77 46.49
C ASP A 514 34.28 5.90 47.72
N ILE A 515 35.34 6.13 48.52
CA ILE A 515 35.55 5.39 49.78
C ILE A 515 34.33 5.57 50.69
N THR A 516 33.78 6.79 50.75
CA THR A 516 32.59 7.01 51.57
C THR A 516 31.38 6.27 51.03
N SER A 517 31.24 6.14 49.71
CA SER A 517 30.20 5.34 49.06
C SER A 517 30.35 3.86 49.40
N VAL A 518 31.56 3.28 49.27
CA VAL A 518 31.85 1.90 49.67
C VAL A 518 31.48 1.67 51.15
N LEU A 519 31.97 2.53 52.04
CA LEU A 519 31.70 2.39 53.48
C LEU A 519 30.23 2.57 53.84
N SER A 520 29.52 3.46 53.14
CA SER A 520 28.10 3.72 53.38
C SER A 520 27.19 2.54 53.02
N ALA A 521 27.64 1.71 52.08
CA ALA A 521 26.94 0.54 51.61
C ALA A 521 27.64 -0.77 52.00
N TRP A 522 28.55 -0.72 52.96
CA TRP A 522 29.36 -1.87 53.37
C TRP A 522 28.52 -3.10 53.73
N GLY A 523 28.91 -4.25 53.19
CA GLY A 523 28.23 -5.53 53.36
C GLY A 523 26.90 -5.64 52.62
N THR A 524 26.52 -4.66 51.80
CA THR A 524 25.38 -4.81 50.90
C THR A 524 25.79 -5.66 49.69
N SER A 525 24.83 -6.40 49.14
CA SER A 525 25.03 -7.13 47.88
C SER A 525 24.03 -6.65 46.83
N GLY A 526 24.54 -6.23 45.68
CA GLY A 526 23.77 -5.90 44.48
C GLY A 526 23.26 -7.13 43.73
N SER A 527 23.59 -8.34 44.22
CA SER A 527 23.15 -9.63 43.66
C SER A 527 21.65 -9.91 43.83
N GLY A 528 20.93 -9.07 44.58
CA GLY A 528 19.46 -9.08 44.65
C GLY A 528 18.78 -8.45 43.44
N SER A 529 17.45 -8.56 43.36
CA SER A 529 16.59 -7.87 42.36
C SER A 529 16.54 -6.35 42.55
N SER A 530 17.57 -5.74 43.14
CA SER A 530 17.66 -4.30 43.34
C SER A 530 18.00 -3.60 42.03
N CYS A 531 17.31 -2.49 41.81
CA CYS A 531 17.33 -1.77 40.54
C CYS A 531 18.59 -0.93 40.34
N SER A 532 19.08 -0.34 41.42
CA SER A 532 20.44 0.20 41.49
C SER A 532 21.44 -0.93 41.66
N GLY A 533 22.63 -0.77 41.04
CA GLY A 533 23.83 -1.43 41.57
C GLY A 533 23.99 -1.02 43.03
N ALA A 534 24.71 -1.81 43.83
CA ALA A 534 25.01 -1.33 45.17
C ALA A 534 25.91 -0.11 45.01
N THR A 535 25.40 1.09 45.32
CA THR A 535 26.27 2.27 45.47
C THR A 535 27.43 1.85 46.37
N GLY A 536 28.68 2.12 46.01
CA GLY A 536 29.82 1.60 46.77
C GLY A 536 30.44 0.29 46.24
N ASP A 537 29.86 -0.37 45.23
CA ASP A 537 30.47 -1.51 44.53
C ASP A 537 31.44 -0.97 43.48
N ALA A 538 32.66 -0.68 43.92
CA ALA A 538 33.70 0.00 43.15
C ALA A 538 34.34 -0.89 42.09
N ASN A 539 34.23 -2.22 42.24
CA ASN A 539 34.83 -3.20 41.34
C ASN A 539 33.81 -3.92 40.43
N GLY A 540 32.51 -3.72 40.70
CA GLY A 540 31.40 -4.22 39.91
C GLY A 540 31.13 -5.72 40.07
N ASP A 541 31.55 -6.33 41.18
CA ASP A 541 31.37 -7.77 41.44
C ASP A 541 30.03 -8.13 42.11
N ALA A 542 29.19 -7.11 42.36
CA ALA A 542 27.90 -7.16 43.02
C ALA A 542 27.94 -7.32 44.56
N PHE A 543 29.09 -7.13 45.19
CA PHE A 543 29.23 -7.01 46.64
C PHE A 543 29.89 -5.67 46.97
N VAL A 544 29.55 -5.11 48.13
CA VAL A 544 30.23 -3.93 48.67
C VAL A 544 31.02 -4.39 49.87
N ASP A 545 32.30 -4.65 49.70
CA ASP A 545 33.19 -5.13 50.74
C ASP A 545 34.59 -4.49 50.67
N PHE A 546 35.59 -5.18 51.21
CA PHE A 546 36.94 -4.62 51.27
C PHE A 546 37.61 -4.56 49.91
N ASP A 547 37.26 -5.46 49.00
CA ASP A 547 37.84 -5.51 47.67
C ASP A 547 37.53 -4.19 46.93
N ASP A 548 36.35 -3.61 47.14
CA ASP A 548 35.97 -2.29 46.62
C ASP A 548 36.85 -1.15 47.12
N ILE A 549 37.14 -1.07 48.44
CA ILE A 549 38.06 -0.05 48.97
C ILE A 549 39.43 -0.19 48.33
N THR A 550 39.91 -1.42 48.15
CA THR A 550 41.19 -1.63 47.46
C THR A 550 41.16 -1.16 46.03
N ASP A 551 40.05 -1.34 45.29
CA ASP A 551 39.90 -0.80 43.94
C ASP A 551 39.85 0.74 43.93
N VAL A 552 39.15 1.38 44.88
CA VAL A 552 39.18 2.85 45.03
C VAL A 552 40.61 3.35 45.27
N LEU A 553 41.35 2.72 46.19
CA LEU A 553 42.71 3.12 46.52
C LEU A 553 43.70 2.81 45.38
N ALA A 554 43.50 1.74 44.64
CA ALA A 554 44.37 1.34 43.54
C ALA A 554 44.30 2.31 42.36
N ASN A 555 43.16 2.96 42.15
CA ASN A 555 42.91 3.88 41.06
C ASN A 555 42.73 5.33 41.55
N TRP A 556 43.25 5.65 42.75
CA TRP A 556 43.07 6.94 43.40
C TRP A 556 43.47 8.14 42.52
N LEU A 557 42.58 9.12 42.39
CA LEU A 557 42.68 10.31 41.53
C LEU A 557 42.73 10.01 40.02
N GLU A 558 42.35 8.80 39.59
CA GLU A 558 42.12 8.56 38.17
C GLU A 558 40.79 9.18 37.73
N GLU A 559 40.83 9.93 36.64
CA GLU A 559 39.63 10.38 35.94
C GLU A 559 39.16 9.27 35.01
N CYS A 560 37.89 8.89 35.08
CA CYS A 560 37.33 7.90 34.18
C CYS A 560 37.16 8.53 32.77
N GLN A 561 38.02 8.14 31.83
CA GLN A 561 37.96 8.60 30.43
C GLN A 561 36.94 7.84 29.57
#